data_AF-A0A8T4W2W7-F1
#
_entry.id   AF-A0A8T4W2W7-F1
#
_cell.length_a   1.000
_cell.length_b   1.000
_cell.length_c   1.000
_cell.angle_alpha   90.00
_cell.angle_beta   90.00
_cell.angle_gamma   90.00
#
_symmetry.space_group_name_H-M   'P 1'
#
loop_
_entity.id
_entity.type
_entity.pdbx_description
1 polymer ?
#
loop_
_entity_poly.entity_id
_entity_poly.type
_entity_poly.pdbx_seq_one_letter_code
_entity_poly.pdbx_strand_id
1 'polypeptide(L)'
;RRDDGTLELGGAMGGDRDKEKDSTSSSEPGESGDVSIKHEDGTEKVAIESDPRASISMHNDDGNAGGTIQAARSGRSLRMDSNGQSLILDGDNEWGVLGGSNPIQVTGAERFGVRSESPGFGGMYIDSTDTSGGQPFYGYSIDGSARAYHYFNESNQEWILSMPSGTVTIESDGTINAPSKNFVHPVASEDGDKDVVYTATESGTPRTETSGLAELRDGSTEVELPEHFGWVTSDEEPLLVQVTAHSKDAVHPQVTERSAERIVIEDMGSDADDYEVSYTVTGTRDGHEDKEVIRDASARDGPADSM
;
A
#
# COMPACT_ATOMS: atom_id res chain seq x y z
N ARG A 1 6.15 -55.84 -45.28
CA ARG A 1 5.65 -54.97 -46.38
C ARG A 1 6.38 -53.65 -46.19
N ARG A 2 7.53 -53.41 -46.85
CA ARG A 2 7.70 -53.01 -48.28
C ARG A 2 6.85 -51.76 -48.55
N ASP A 3 7.35 -50.59 -48.95
CA ASP A 3 8.56 -50.28 -49.73
C ASP A 3 9.13 -48.87 -49.43
N ASP A 4 10.46 -48.84 -49.51
CA ASP A 4 11.37 -47.81 -49.95
C ASP A 4 11.12 -47.35 -51.40
N GLY A 5 11.37 -46.07 -51.73
CA GLY A 5 11.18 -45.58 -53.09
C GLY A 5 11.63 -44.16 -53.35
N THR A 6 12.95 -43.96 -53.40
CA THR A 6 13.64 -42.87 -54.11
C THR A 6 13.29 -42.89 -55.61
N LEU A 7 13.12 -41.74 -56.25
CA LEU A 7 13.38 -41.55 -57.68
C LEU A 7 13.66 -40.06 -58.00
N GLU A 8 14.86 -39.81 -58.52
CA GLU A 8 15.26 -38.60 -59.24
C GLU A 8 14.84 -38.67 -60.73
N LEU A 9 15.17 -37.60 -61.48
CA LEU A 9 15.09 -37.32 -62.94
C LEU A 9 13.93 -36.36 -63.27
N GLY A 10 14.09 -35.24 -63.98
CA GLY A 10 15.21 -34.68 -64.76
C GLY A 10 14.65 -33.85 -65.92
N GLY A 11 15.20 -32.65 -66.16
CA GLY A 11 15.08 -31.83 -67.38
C GLY A 11 13.72 -31.17 -67.66
N ALA A 12 13.57 -30.15 -68.51
CA ALA A 12 14.40 -29.11 -69.13
C ALA A 12 13.45 -28.37 -70.09
N MET A 13 13.71 -27.06 -70.34
CA MET A 13 13.05 -26.19 -71.34
C MET A 13 11.59 -25.81 -71.02
N GLY A 14 11.08 -24.61 -71.28
CA GLY A 14 11.54 -23.42 -72.01
C GLY A 14 10.30 -22.57 -72.32
N GLY A 15 10.47 -21.25 -72.42
CA GLY A 15 9.41 -20.29 -72.82
C GLY A 15 9.43 -19.06 -71.89
N ASP A 16 10.07 -17.94 -72.26
CA ASP A 16 9.49 -16.84 -73.07
C ASP A 16 8.08 -16.44 -72.57
N ARG A 17 7.70 -15.19 -72.33
CA ARG A 17 8.24 -13.83 -72.51
C ARG A 17 7.08 -12.92 -72.05
N ASP A 18 7.33 -11.81 -71.35
CA ASP A 18 6.48 -10.57 -71.22
C ASP A 18 6.89 -9.86 -69.91
N LYS A 19 7.78 -8.86 -69.88
CA LYS A 19 7.73 -7.44 -70.31
C LYS A 19 6.72 -6.53 -69.57
N GLU A 20 7.29 -5.42 -69.06
CA GLU A 20 6.70 -4.16 -68.55
C GLU A 20 6.18 -4.16 -67.10
N LYS A 21 6.53 -3.24 -66.19
CA LYS A 21 7.26 -1.94 -66.25
C LYS A 21 7.80 -1.66 -64.83
N ASP A 22 9.11 -1.46 -64.70
CA ASP A 22 9.75 -0.92 -63.50
C ASP A 22 9.89 0.60 -63.65
N SER A 23 9.23 1.38 -62.80
CA SER A 23 9.52 2.79 -62.61
C SER A 23 10.53 2.93 -61.47
N THR A 24 11.82 2.91 -61.81
CA THR A 24 12.91 3.20 -60.87
C THR A 24 13.22 4.70 -60.88
N SER A 25 12.85 5.40 -59.81
CA SER A 25 13.44 6.71 -59.50
C SER A 25 14.75 6.48 -58.75
N SER A 26 15.88 6.82 -59.37
CA SER A 26 17.18 6.83 -58.71
C SER A 26 17.37 8.12 -57.92
N SER A 27 17.46 8.05 -56.60
CA SER A 27 18.03 9.12 -55.76
C SER A 27 19.49 8.81 -55.46
N GLU A 28 20.35 9.81 -55.63
CA GLU A 28 21.77 9.74 -55.29
C GLU A 28 21.94 9.78 -53.75
N PRO A 29 22.90 9.03 -53.18
CA PRO A 29 23.13 9.01 -51.75
C PRO A 29 23.99 10.23 -51.36
N GLY A 30 23.37 11.28 -50.80
CA GLY A 30 24.14 12.40 -50.26
C GLY A 30 23.39 13.65 -49.78
N GLU A 31 22.14 13.87 -50.17
CA GLU A 31 21.37 15.03 -49.70
C GLU A 31 20.22 14.59 -48.79
N SER A 32 20.13 15.15 -47.58
CA SER A 32 18.89 15.11 -46.80
C SER A 32 17.88 16.03 -47.49
N GLY A 33 17.20 15.51 -48.50
CA GLY A 33 16.10 16.21 -49.15
C GLY A 33 14.92 16.29 -48.20
N ASP A 34 14.54 17.50 -47.79
CA ASP A 34 13.24 17.74 -47.17
C ASP A 34 12.14 17.35 -48.17
N VAL A 35 11.40 16.30 -47.84
CA VAL A 35 10.23 15.89 -48.64
C VAL A 35 9.10 16.87 -48.33
N SER A 36 9.02 17.93 -49.13
CA SER A 36 7.90 18.88 -49.11
C SER A 36 6.86 18.47 -50.15
N ILE A 37 5.73 17.93 -49.69
CA ILE A 37 4.59 17.61 -50.56
C ILE A 37 3.70 18.84 -50.65
N LYS A 38 3.83 19.61 -51.72
CA LYS A 38 2.97 20.77 -52.01
C LYS A 38 1.83 20.35 -52.94
N HIS A 39 0.58 20.61 -52.55
CA HIS A 39 -0.56 20.52 -53.48
C HIS A 39 -0.59 21.75 -54.40
N GLU A 40 -1.17 21.59 -55.59
CA GLU A 40 -1.30 22.64 -56.62
C GLU A 40 -2.10 23.87 -56.15
N ASP A 41 -2.88 23.76 -55.08
CA ASP A 41 -3.64 24.87 -54.48
C ASP A 41 -2.84 25.68 -53.44
N GLY A 42 -1.56 25.36 -53.23
CA GLY A 42 -0.69 26.01 -52.26
C GLY A 42 -0.92 25.58 -50.81
N THR A 43 -1.79 24.59 -50.56
CA THR A 43 -1.94 23.99 -49.23
C THR A 43 -0.98 22.81 -49.06
N GLU A 44 -0.20 22.79 -47.98
CA GLU A 44 0.55 21.58 -47.60
C GLU A 44 -0.40 20.65 -46.87
N LYS A 45 -0.90 19.63 -47.57
CA LYS A 45 -1.62 18.51 -46.97
C LYS A 45 -0.77 17.26 -47.15
N VAL A 46 -0.21 16.76 -46.06
CA VAL A 46 0.39 15.43 -46.03
C VAL A 46 -0.76 14.43 -45.90
N ALA A 47 -1.26 13.95 -47.04
CA ALA A 47 -2.17 12.82 -47.07
C ALA A 47 -1.37 11.55 -46.76
N ILE A 48 -1.38 11.12 -45.51
CA ILE A 48 -0.94 9.77 -45.16
C ILE A 48 -2.11 8.87 -45.54
N GLU A 49 -2.06 8.35 -46.77
CA GLU A 49 -2.87 7.18 -47.10
C GLU A 49 -2.65 6.15 -46.02
N SER A 50 -3.72 5.45 -45.66
CA SER A 50 -3.80 4.57 -44.51
C SER A 50 -2.81 3.40 -44.60
N ASP A 51 -1.53 3.66 -44.43
CA ASP A 51 -0.49 2.65 -44.27
C ASP A 51 -0.21 2.57 -42.77
N PRO A 52 -0.52 1.44 -42.11
CA PRO A 52 -0.22 1.26 -40.68
C PRO A 52 1.28 1.28 -40.36
N ARG A 53 2.16 1.40 -41.36
CA ARG A 53 3.62 1.51 -41.21
C ARG A 53 4.17 2.92 -41.39
N ALA A 54 3.34 3.90 -41.75
CA ALA A 54 3.80 5.27 -41.91
C ALA A 54 4.14 5.90 -40.55
N SER A 55 5.40 6.29 -40.35
CA SER A 55 5.84 7.12 -39.22
C SER A 55 6.20 8.51 -39.70
N ILE A 56 5.67 9.54 -39.05
CA ILE A 56 6.11 10.92 -39.27
C ILE A 56 7.25 11.19 -38.29
N SER A 57 8.46 11.38 -38.80
CA SER A 57 9.57 11.92 -38.03
C SER A 57 9.65 13.41 -38.31
N MET A 58 9.36 14.25 -37.31
CA MET A 58 9.55 15.69 -37.44
C MET A 58 10.94 16.02 -36.89
N HIS A 59 11.73 16.76 -37.67
CA HIS A 59 12.96 17.39 -37.20
C HIS A 59 12.70 18.90 -37.07
N ASN A 60 13.14 19.51 -35.98
CA ASN A 60 13.23 20.97 -35.92
C ASN A 60 14.54 21.40 -36.60
N ASP A 61 14.50 22.51 -37.34
CA ASP A 61 15.64 23.09 -38.08
C ASP A 61 16.88 23.36 -37.21
N ASP A 62 16.69 23.41 -35.89
CA ASP A 62 17.71 23.70 -34.89
C ASP A 62 18.61 22.49 -34.56
N GLY A 63 18.36 21.32 -35.15
CA GLY A 63 19.14 20.10 -34.92
C GLY A 63 18.92 19.42 -33.56
N ASN A 64 17.98 19.90 -32.75
CA ASN A 64 17.60 19.29 -31.48
C ASN A 64 16.36 18.39 -31.64
N ALA A 65 16.37 17.24 -30.97
CA ALA A 65 15.45 16.11 -31.18
C ALA A 65 13.97 16.53 -31.33
N GLY A 66 13.43 16.38 -32.55
CA GLY A 66 12.01 16.50 -32.80
C GLY A 66 11.28 15.23 -32.40
N GLY A 67 10.17 15.38 -31.66
CA GLY A 67 9.34 14.26 -31.24
C GLY A 67 8.74 13.52 -32.43
N THR A 68 8.71 12.20 -32.37
CA THR A 68 8.01 11.36 -33.35
C THR A 68 6.55 11.23 -32.96
N ILE A 69 5.62 11.54 -33.88
CA ILE A 69 4.18 11.28 -33.68
C ILE A 69 3.80 10.08 -34.53
N GLN A 70 3.47 8.95 -33.90
CA GLN A 70 2.83 7.83 -34.57
C GLN A 70 1.31 8.01 -34.51
N ALA A 71 0.69 8.11 -35.69
CA ALA A 71 -0.77 8.13 -35.80
C ALA A 71 -1.32 6.72 -35.53
N ALA A 72 -1.84 6.48 -34.33
CA ALA A 72 -2.63 5.29 -34.07
C ALA A 72 -4.01 5.44 -34.72
N ARG A 73 -4.44 4.44 -35.50
CA ARG A 73 -5.74 4.42 -36.20
C ARG A 73 -6.98 4.42 -35.29
N SER A 74 -6.83 4.59 -33.97
CA SER A 74 -7.92 4.42 -33.00
C SER A 74 -8.25 5.68 -32.18
N GLY A 75 -8.00 6.89 -32.68
CA GLY A 75 -8.38 8.13 -31.96
C GLY A 75 -7.50 8.47 -30.75
N ARG A 76 -6.39 7.77 -30.58
CA ARG A 76 -5.41 7.99 -29.51
C ARG A 76 -4.18 8.68 -30.07
N SER A 77 -3.78 9.82 -29.51
CA SER A 77 -2.54 10.50 -29.91
C SER A 77 -1.55 10.52 -28.75
N LEU A 78 -0.34 10.05 -29.02
CA LEU A 78 0.82 10.31 -28.18
C LEU A 78 1.41 11.66 -28.60
N ARG A 79 1.41 12.65 -27.72
CA ARG A 79 2.14 13.90 -27.92
C ARG A 79 3.30 13.95 -26.95
N MET A 80 4.52 14.00 -27.48
CA MET A 80 5.70 14.35 -26.69
C MET A 80 5.94 15.85 -26.86
N ASP A 81 5.93 16.62 -25.78
CA ASP A 81 6.35 18.03 -25.87
C ASP A 81 7.88 18.14 -26.00
N SER A 82 8.38 19.34 -26.31
CA SER A 82 9.82 19.62 -26.43
C SER A 82 10.59 19.43 -25.12
N ASN A 83 9.91 19.19 -24.00
CA ASN A 83 10.49 18.92 -22.69
C ASN A 83 10.50 17.42 -22.35
N GLY A 84 10.11 16.54 -23.29
CA GLY A 84 10.05 15.10 -23.11
C GLY A 84 8.82 14.61 -22.32
N GLN A 85 7.81 15.45 -22.11
CA GLN A 85 6.57 15.07 -21.44
C GLN A 85 5.67 14.31 -22.41
N SER A 86 5.27 13.10 -22.03
CA SER A 86 4.40 12.25 -22.84
C SER A 86 2.93 12.44 -22.44
N LEU A 87 2.18 13.16 -23.26
CA LEU A 87 0.74 13.30 -23.15
C LEU A 87 0.04 12.18 -23.94
N ILE A 88 -0.63 11.27 -23.23
CA ILE A 88 -1.55 10.30 -23.85
C ILE A 88 -2.93 10.94 -23.85
N LEU A 89 -3.44 11.27 -25.04
CA LEU A 89 -4.82 11.71 -25.22
C LEU A 89 -5.66 10.49 -25.60
N ASP A 90 -6.59 10.07 -24.74
CA ASP A 90 -7.69 9.18 -25.14
C ASP A 90 -8.87 10.03 -25.61
N GLY A 91 -9.56 9.55 -26.65
CA GLY A 91 -10.46 10.33 -27.50
C GLY A 91 -11.76 10.83 -26.85
N ASP A 92 -11.99 10.54 -25.57
CA ASP A 92 -13.29 10.66 -24.91
C ASP A 92 -13.35 11.80 -23.85
N ASN A 93 -12.54 12.86 -24.01
CA ASN A 93 -12.60 14.11 -23.22
C ASN A 93 -12.32 14.01 -21.69
N GLU A 94 -11.80 12.90 -21.18
CA GLU A 94 -11.23 12.84 -19.83
C GLU A 94 -9.70 12.98 -19.88
N TRP A 95 -9.18 14.02 -19.22
CA TRP A 95 -7.77 14.40 -19.25
C TRP A 95 -6.94 13.55 -18.28
N GLY A 96 -5.97 12.79 -18.79
CA GLY A 96 -4.93 12.15 -17.99
C GLY A 96 -3.54 12.51 -18.52
N VAL A 97 -2.91 13.54 -17.97
CA VAL A 97 -1.49 13.81 -18.23
C VAL A 97 -0.67 12.79 -17.45
N LEU A 98 -0.03 11.85 -18.15
CA LEU A 98 0.98 10.98 -17.54
C LEU A 98 2.32 11.69 -17.54
N GLY A 99 2.59 12.40 -16.45
CA GLY A 99 3.94 12.89 -16.15
C GLY A 99 4.36 14.09 -16.98
N GLY A 100 3.95 15.27 -16.52
CA GLY A 100 4.81 16.42 -16.75
C GLY A 100 6.15 16.20 -16.03
N SER A 101 7.27 16.53 -16.67
CA SER A 101 8.57 16.64 -16.01
C SER A 101 8.41 17.51 -14.77
N ASN A 102 8.36 16.85 -13.62
CA ASN A 102 8.21 17.50 -12.34
C ASN A 102 9.50 18.30 -12.11
N PRO A 103 9.49 19.64 -12.13
CA PRO A 103 10.73 20.42 -11.99
C PRO A 103 11.35 20.25 -10.59
N ILE A 104 10.57 19.68 -9.66
CA ILE A 104 10.95 19.43 -8.27
C ILE A 104 10.72 17.95 -8.01
N GLN A 105 11.77 17.16 -8.20
CA GLN A 105 11.80 15.81 -7.63
C GLN A 105 11.69 15.92 -6.10
N VAL A 106 10.85 15.09 -5.49
CA VAL A 106 10.78 14.92 -4.04
C VAL A 106 12.12 14.38 -3.53
N THR A 107 12.73 13.44 -4.26
CA THR A 107 14.07 12.90 -4.00
C THR A 107 14.80 12.54 -5.31
N GLY A 108 16.13 12.43 -5.28
CA GLY A 108 16.91 11.96 -6.46
C GLY A 108 16.61 10.50 -6.90
N ALA A 109 15.87 9.75 -6.07
CA ALA A 109 15.40 8.41 -6.40
C ALA A 109 14.05 8.40 -7.15
N GLU A 110 13.37 9.54 -7.28
CA GLU A 110 12.10 9.64 -8.01
C GLU A 110 12.31 9.35 -9.51
N ARG A 111 11.46 8.49 -10.05
CA ARG A 111 11.37 8.20 -11.50
C ARG A 111 9.99 8.47 -12.07
N PHE A 112 8.98 8.55 -11.20
CA PHE A 112 7.61 8.92 -11.50
C PHE A 112 7.02 9.58 -10.25
N GLY A 113 6.25 10.66 -10.44
CA GLY A 113 5.60 11.38 -9.36
C GLY A 113 4.25 11.94 -9.79
N VAL A 114 3.29 11.96 -8.86
CA VAL A 114 1.97 12.57 -9.03
C VAL A 114 1.86 13.70 -8.00
N ARG A 115 1.50 14.90 -8.45
CA ARG A 115 1.41 16.10 -7.60
C ARG A 115 0.11 16.85 -7.88
N SER A 116 -0.52 17.32 -6.80
CA SER A 116 -1.64 18.25 -6.84
C SER A 116 -1.25 19.53 -6.11
N GLU A 117 -1.65 20.69 -6.65
CA GLU A 117 -1.52 21.99 -5.99
C GLU A 117 -2.81 22.39 -5.23
N SER A 118 -3.83 21.52 -5.25
CA SER A 118 -5.09 21.74 -4.54
C SER A 118 -4.90 21.62 -3.03
N PRO A 119 -5.57 22.45 -2.20
CA PRO A 119 -5.62 22.25 -0.75
C PRO A 119 -6.42 21.00 -0.31
N GLY A 120 -7.10 20.32 -1.24
CA GLY A 120 -7.79 19.05 -1.01
C GLY A 120 -6.91 17.82 -1.23
N PHE A 121 -7.52 16.65 -1.42
CA PHE A 121 -6.78 15.43 -1.70
C PHE A 121 -6.05 15.51 -3.05
N GLY A 122 -4.76 15.20 -3.04
CA GLY A 122 -3.96 14.93 -4.23
C GLY A 122 -3.50 13.47 -4.20
N GLY A 123 -3.79 12.71 -5.24
CA GLY A 123 -3.45 11.30 -5.27
C GLY A 123 -3.92 10.58 -6.52
N MET A 124 -3.91 9.25 -6.44
CA MET A 124 -4.35 8.35 -7.49
C MET A 124 -5.50 7.51 -6.93
N TYR A 125 -6.59 7.41 -7.68
CA TYR A 125 -7.62 6.40 -7.45
C TYR A 125 -7.28 5.16 -8.27
N ILE A 126 -7.42 3.99 -7.65
CA ILE A 126 -7.38 2.70 -8.35
C ILE A 126 -8.82 2.20 -8.30
N ASP A 127 -9.49 2.26 -9.44
CA ASP A 127 -10.89 1.88 -9.54
C ASP A 127 -11.01 0.42 -10.02
N SER A 128 -11.86 -0.34 -9.33
CA SER A 128 -12.27 -1.67 -9.74
C SER A 128 -13.79 -1.60 -9.91
N THR A 129 -14.26 -1.75 -11.14
CA THR A 129 -15.70 -1.60 -11.46
C THR A 129 -16.56 -2.75 -10.93
N ASP A 130 -15.94 -3.79 -10.37
CA ASP A 130 -16.63 -4.89 -9.72
C ASP A 130 -17.08 -4.49 -8.31
N THR A 131 -18.38 -4.27 -8.13
CA THR A 131 -19.00 -3.92 -6.85
C THR A 131 -19.45 -5.15 -6.05
N SER A 132 -18.92 -6.33 -6.35
CA SER A 132 -19.29 -7.59 -5.68
C SER A 132 -18.06 -8.43 -5.35
N GLY A 133 -16.97 -7.77 -4.96
CA GLY A 133 -15.66 -8.41 -4.76
C GLY A 133 -14.49 -7.74 -5.47
N GLY A 134 -14.67 -6.51 -5.98
CA GLY A 134 -13.56 -5.72 -6.52
C GLY A 134 -12.41 -5.57 -5.52
N GLN A 135 -11.19 -5.77 -6.02
CA GLN A 135 -9.97 -5.69 -5.23
C GLN A 135 -8.94 -4.75 -5.88
N PRO A 136 -9.21 -3.43 -5.91
CA PRO A 136 -8.22 -2.48 -6.41
C PRO A 136 -6.96 -2.56 -5.55
N PHE A 137 -5.79 -2.70 -6.18
CA PHE A 137 -4.52 -2.96 -5.50
C PHE A 137 -3.37 -2.09 -6.02
N TYR A 138 -2.39 -1.86 -5.15
CA TYR A 138 -1.08 -1.28 -5.49
C TYR A 138 0.03 -2.18 -4.96
N GLY A 139 1.05 -2.45 -5.79
CA GLY A 139 2.06 -3.47 -5.51
C GLY A 139 3.51 -3.04 -5.74
N TYR A 140 4.41 -3.79 -5.13
CA TYR A 140 5.86 -3.64 -5.20
C TYR A 140 6.47 -4.95 -5.71
N SER A 141 7.35 -4.88 -6.71
CA SER A 141 8.06 -6.05 -7.26
C SER A 141 9.56 -5.79 -7.39
N ILE A 142 10.34 -6.87 -7.32
CA ILE A 142 11.79 -6.87 -7.56
C ILE A 142 12.09 -8.04 -8.49
N ASP A 143 12.72 -7.75 -9.63
CA ASP A 143 13.09 -8.74 -10.65
C ASP A 143 11.89 -9.60 -11.11
N GLY A 144 10.79 -8.92 -11.45
CA GLY A 144 9.54 -9.57 -11.87
C GLY A 144 8.77 -10.29 -10.76
N SER A 145 9.29 -10.34 -9.53
CA SER A 145 8.64 -11.03 -8.41
C SER A 145 7.98 -10.03 -7.46
N ALA A 146 6.68 -10.20 -7.20
CA ALA A 146 5.96 -9.40 -6.22
C ALA A 146 6.57 -9.59 -4.81
N ARG A 147 6.72 -8.50 -4.07
CA ARG A 147 7.32 -8.45 -2.72
C ARG A 147 6.38 -7.94 -1.65
N ALA A 148 5.46 -7.06 -2.01
CA ALA A 148 4.39 -6.59 -1.15
C ALA A 148 3.30 -5.98 -2.02
N TYR A 149 2.07 -5.98 -1.54
CA TYR A 149 0.98 -5.21 -2.15
C TYR A 149 -0.06 -4.90 -1.08
N HIS A 150 -0.85 -3.86 -1.32
CA HIS A 150 -2.06 -3.64 -0.54
C HIS A 150 -3.27 -3.50 -1.46
N TYR A 151 -4.43 -3.86 -0.95
CA TYR A 151 -5.68 -3.79 -1.69
C TYR A 151 -6.84 -3.51 -0.74
N PHE A 152 -7.94 -2.99 -1.29
CA PHE A 152 -9.20 -2.91 -0.60
C PHE A 152 -10.07 -4.09 -1.01
N ASN A 153 -10.66 -4.82 -0.06
CA ASN A 153 -11.60 -5.91 -0.32
C ASN A 153 -13.02 -5.39 -0.11
N GLU A 154 -13.76 -5.18 -1.20
CA GLU A 154 -15.12 -4.64 -1.16
C GLU A 154 -16.08 -5.53 -0.37
N SER A 155 -15.96 -6.86 -0.48
CA SER A 155 -16.92 -7.78 0.14
C SER A 155 -16.92 -7.71 1.67
N ASN A 156 -15.74 -7.46 2.27
CA ASN A 156 -15.58 -7.38 3.72
C ASN A 156 -15.36 -5.95 4.22
N GLN A 157 -15.24 -4.97 3.32
CA GLN A 157 -14.86 -3.60 3.65
C GLN A 157 -13.51 -3.52 4.41
N GLU A 158 -12.51 -4.27 3.94
CA GLU A 158 -11.20 -4.39 4.59
C GLU A 158 -10.09 -3.78 3.72
N TRP A 159 -9.15 -3.07 4.34
CA TRP A 159 -7.88 -2.74 3.70
C TRP A 159 -6.80 -3.72 4.16
N ILE A 160 -6.12 -4.35 3.21
CA ILE A 160 -5.19 -5.46 3.48
C ILE A 160 -3.82 -5.10 2.93
N LEU A 161 -2.79 -5.15 3.78
CA LEU A 161 -1.39 -5.16 3.38
C LEU A 161 -0.86 -6.59 3.40
N SER A 162 -0.45 -7.10 2.24
CA SER A 162 0.11 -8.44 2.07
C SER A 162 1.62 -8.39 1.86
N MET A 163 2.35 -9.13 2.70
CA MET A 163 3.79 -9.34 2.61
C MET A 163 4.12 -10.84 2.74
N PRO A 164 5.28 -11.30 2.26
CA PRO A 164 5.71 -12.69 2.41
C PRO A 164 5.76 -13.19 3.86
N SER A 165 5.96 -12.28 4.82
CA SER A 165 6.01 -12.59 6.25
C SER A 165 4.64 -12.59 6.95
N GLY A 166 3.57 -12.20 6.26
CA GLY A 166 2.22 -12.14 6.82
C GLY A 166 1.40 -10.97 6.30
N THR A 167 0.16 -10.88 6.77
CA THR A 167 -0.80 -9.83 6.39
C THR A 167 -1.09 -8.91 7.57
N VAL A 168 -1.38 -7.65 7.27
CA VAL A 168 -2.01 -6.70 8.20
C VAL A 168 -3.34 -6.30 7.60
N THR A 169 -4.42 -6.45 8.35
CA THR A 169 -5.78 -6.10 7.92
C THR A 169 -6.32 -4.97 8.77
N ILE A 170 -6.93 -3.97 8.13
CA ILE A 170 -7.71 -2.91 8.77
C ILE A 170 -9.16 -3.11 8.38
N GLU A 171 -10.01 -3.42 9.36
CA GLU A 171 -11.45 -3.59 9.19
C GLU A 171 -12.17 -2.23 9.19
N SER A 172 -13.42 -2.22 8.72
CA SER A 172 -14.24 -1.00 8.60
C SER A 172 -14.54 -0.29 9.94
N ASP A 173 -14.49 -1.02 11.05
CA ASP A 173 -14.63 -0.49 12.41
C ASP A 173 -13.31 0.08 12.98
N GLY A 174 -12.22 0.00 12.20
CA GLY A 174 -10.88 0.43 12.60
C GLY A 174 -10.07 -0.65 13.33
N THR A 175 -10.58 -1.87 13.48
CA THR A 175 -9.84 -3.00 14.05
C THR A 175 -8.64 -3.33 13.17
N ILE A 176 -7.47 -3.46 13.82
CA ILE A 176 -6.23 -3.86 13.15
C ILE A 176 -5.89 -5.30 13.56
N ASN A 177 -5.83 -6.19 12.58
CA ASN A 177 -5.36 -7.55 12.76
C ASN A 177 -3.93 -7.68 12.23
N ALA A 178 -3.01 -8.14 13.08
CA ALA A 178 -1.63 -8.38 12.73
C ALA A 178 -1.08 -9.60 13.50
N PRO A 179 -0.12 -10.37 12.95
CA PRO A 179 0.46 -11.54 13.61
C PRO A 179 1.22 -11.22 14.91
N SER A 180 1.77 -10.00 15.04
CA SER A 180 2.44 -9.54 16.27
C SER A 180 2.44 -8.01 16.33
N LYS A 181 2.46 -7.45 17.55
CA LYS A 181 2.62 -6.02 17.79
C LYS A 181 3.92 -5.77 18.54
N ASN A 182 4.93 -5.31 17.81
CA ASN A 182 6.26 -5.06 18.35
C ASN A 182 6.57 -3.55 18.42
N PHE A 183 7.27 -3.13 19.47
CA PHE A 183 7.84 -1.80 19.63
C PHE A 183 9.36 -1.94 19.66
N VAL A 184 10.04 -1.29 18.71
CA VAL A 184 11.50 -1.34 18.60
C VAL A 184 12.08 -0.04 19.14
N HIS A 185 12.98 -0.15 20.12
CA HIS A 185 13.68 0.99 20.70
C HIS A 185 15.19 0.82 20.50
N PRO A 186 15.85 1.70 19.74
CA PRO A 186 17.31 1.66 19.61
C PRO A 186 17.96 2.13 20.91
N VAL A 187 18.97 1.40 21.40
CA VAL A 187 19.75 1.73 22.60
C VAL A 187 21.24 1.65 22.32
N ALA A 188 21.98 2.61 22.86
CA ALA A 188 23.44 2.52 22.91
C ALA A 188 23.86 1.61 24.08
N SER A 189 24.79 0.69 23.84
CA SER A 189 25.37 -0.17 24.88
C SER A 189 26.89 -0.22 24.75
N GLU A 190 27.58 -0.76 25.76
CA GLU A 190 29.04 -0.94 25.73
C GLU A 190 29.50 -1.83 24.56
N ASP A 191 28.64 -2.76 24.11
CA ASP A 191 28.89 -3.67 22.98
C ASP A 191 28.34 -3.11 21.63
N GLY A 192 28.15 -1.79 21.56
CA GLY A 192 27.61 -1.06 20.42
C GLY A 192 26.08 -0.90 20.43
N ASP A 193 25.55 -0.22 19.42
CA ASP A 193 24.12 0.04 19.28
C ASP A 193 23.33 -1.27 19.09
N LYS A 194 22.21 -1.39 19.79
CA LYS A 194 21.29 -2.53 19.74
C LYS A 194 19.86 -2.06 19.55
N ASP A 195 19.04 -2.90 18.97
CA ASP A 195 17.59 -2.76 18.99
C ASP A 195 17.01 -3.60 20.14
N VAL A 196 16.27 -2.95 21.03
CA VAL A 196 15.44 -3.66 22.02
C VAL A 196 14.05 -3.80 21.43
N VAL A 197 13.61 -5.04 21.23
CA VAL A 197 12.32 -5.36 20.63
C VAL A 197 11.39 -5.84 21.74
N TYR A 198 10.38 -5.03 22.07
CA TYR A 198 9.33 -5.39 23.01
C TYR A 198 8.09 -5.86 22.24
N THR A 199 7.44 -6.92 22.71
CA THR A 199 6.14 -7.37 22.20
C THR A 199 5.04 -6.92 23.16
N ALA A 200 3.93 -6.41 22.63
CA ALA A 200 2.77 -6.04 23.43
C ALA A 200 2.18 -7.28 24.13
N THR A 201 1.72 -7.12 25.37
CA THR A 201 0.99 -8.18 26.08
C THR A 201 -0.29 -8.54 25.31
N GLU A 202 -0.51 -9.83 25.09
CA GLU A 202 -1.73 -10.36 24.49
C GLU A 202 -2.69 -10.83 25.59
N SER A 203 -3.95 -10.40 25.50
CA SER A 203 -5.02 -10.77 26.43
C SER A 203 -6.29 -11.02 25.63
N GLY A 204 -7.11 -11.99 26.07
CA GLY A 204 -8.45 -12.17 25.53
C GLY A 204 -9.38 -10.99 25.86
N THR A 205 -9.14 -10.32 26.98
CA THR A 205 -9.92 -9.13 27.39
C THR A 205 -9.15 -7.87 27.01
N PRO A 206 -9.77 -6.89 26.32
CA PRO A 206 -9.21 -5.55 26.19
C PRO A 206 -9.09 -4.90 27.56
N ARG A 207 -7.86 -4.66 28.01
CA ARG A 207 -7.58 -4.15 29.36
C ARG A 207 -7.27 -2.66 29.35
N THR A 208 -7.73 -1.99 30.40
CA THR A 208 -7.16 -0.73 30.89
C THR A 208 -6.24 -1.07 32.06
N GLU A 209 -5.19 -0.28 32.26
CA GLU A 209 -4.24 -0.52 33.36
C GLU A 209 -3.72 0.80 33.94
N THR A 210 -3.62 0.86 35.26
CA THR A 210 -2.88 1.89 35.98
C THR A 210 -2.13 1.25 37.14
N SER A 211 -0.95 1.79 37.47
CA SER A 211 -0.10 1.29 38.55
C SER A 211 0.57 2.43 39.28
N GLY A 212 0.98 2.18 40.51
CA GLY A 212 1.62 3.19 41.36
C GLY A 212 2.10 2.65 42.69
N LEU A 213 2.47 3.58 43.55
CA LEU A 213 2.85 3.35 44.95
C LEU A 213 1.87 4.11 45.85
N ALA A 214 1.57 3.56 47.01
CA ALA A 214 0.76 4.21 48.04
C ALA A 214 1.32 3.91 49.44
N GLU A 215 1.23 4.89 50.34
CA GLU A 215 1.62 4.72 51.75
C GLU A 215 0.37 4.41 52.59
N LEU A 216 0.32 3.25 53.24
CA LEU A 216 -0.64 3.00 54.31
C LEU A 216 -0.24 3.82 55.53
N ARG A 217 -1.22 4.50 56.12
CA ARG A 217 -1.08 5.25 57.37
C ARG A 217 -2.17 4.83 58.31
N ASP A 218 -1.79 4.50 59.54
CA ASP A 218 -2.70 3.89 60.53
C ASP A 218 -3.43 2.67 59.93
N GLY A 219 -2.70 1.86 59.14
CA GLY A 219 -3.21 0.63 58.54
C GLY A 219 -4.17 0.81 57.35
N SER A 220 -4.33 2.01 56.78
CA SER A 220 -5.21 2.22 55.62
C SER A 220 -4.67 3.29 54.65
N THR A 221 -5.04 3.17 53.37
CA THR A 221 -4.88 4.24 52.38
C THR A 221 -5.99 4.20 51.35
N GLU A 222 -6.41 5.39 50.92
CA GLU A 222 -7.26 5.60 49.74
C GLU A 222 -6.38 6.09 48.59
N VAL A 223 -6.56 5.51 47.41
CA VAL A 223 -5.79 5.84 46.21
C VAL A 223 -6.75 6.29 45.13
N GLU A 224 -6.70 7.58 44.80
CA GLU A 224 -7.38 8.16 43.64
C GLU A 224 -6.71 7.66 42.36
N LEU A 225 -7.49 7.05 41.48
CA LEU A 225 -7.02 6.60 40.17
C LEU A 225 -7.03 7.78 39.18
N PRO A 226 -6.20 7.75 38.12
CA PRO A 226 -6.19 8.81 37.13
C PRO A 226 -7.57 8.97 36.47
N GLU A 227 -8.06 10.19 36.31
CA GLU A 227 -9.38 10.48 35.74
C GLU A 227 -9.60 9.78 34.38
N HIS A 228 -8.57 9.78 33.53
CA HIS A 228 -8.63 9.13 32.23
C HIS A 228 -8.75 7.60 32.29
N PHE A 229 -8.40 6.96 33.40
CA PHE A 229 -8.64 5.53 33.61
C PHE A 229 -10.15 5.27 33.68
N GLY A 230 -10.90 6.08 34.43
CA GLY A 230 -12.36 6.02 34.50
C GLY A 230 -13.05 6.27 33.16
N TRP A 231 -12.53 7.18 32.32
CA TRP A 231 -13.12 7.48 31.01
C TRP A 231 -13.13 6.33 30.01
N VAL A 232 -12.29 5.31 30.22
CA VAL A 232 -12.11 4.20 29.26
C VAL A 232 -12.29 2.83 29.89
N THR A 233 -12.64 2.75 31.18
CA THR A 233 -12.82 1.50 31.91
C THR A 233 -14.30 1.28 32.16
N SER A 234 -14.77 0.07 31.86
CA SER A 234 -16.14 -0.34 32.09
C SER A 234 -16.48 -0.34 33.59
N ASP A 235 -17.61 0.26 33.95
CA ASP A 235 -18.19 0.16 35.29
C ASP A 235 -19.05 -1.11 35.47
N GLU A 236 -19.29 -1.86 34.40
CA GLU A 236 -20.09 -3.10 34.42
C GLU A 236 -19.27 -4.33 34.84
N GLU A 237 -17.96 -4.32 34.55
CA GLU A 237 -17.04 -5.42 34.82
C GLU A 237 -16.15 -5.14 36.05
N PRO A 238 -15.83 -6.16 36.88
CA PRO A 238 -15.05 -5.96 38.09
C PRO A 238 -13.58 -5.65 37.78
N LEU A 239 -13.02 -4.67 38.49
CA LEU A 239 -11.58 -4.40 38.48
C LEU A 239 -10.78 -5.52 39.13
N LEU A 240 -9.63 -5.87 38.56
CA LEU A 240 -8.63 -6.69 39.21
C LEU A 240 -7.56 -5.79 39.80
N VAL A 241 -7.33 -5.91 41.10
CA VAL A 241 -6.32 -5.14 41.82
C VAL A 241 -5.31 -6.09 42.42
N GLN A 242 -4.04 -5.92 42.08
CA GLN A 242 -2.92 -6.62 42.69
C GLN A 242 -2.14 -5.63 43.56
N VAL A 243 -1.83 -6.02 44.80
CA VAL A 243 -1.09 -5.22 45.77
C VAL A 243 0.11 -6.01 46.26
N THR A 244 1.27 -5.36 46.36
CA THR A 244 2.50 -5.94 46.91
C THR A 244 3.04 -5.03 48.00
N ALA A 245 3.12 -5.53 49.24
CA ALA A 245 3.68 -4.78 50.36
C ALA A 245 5.20 -4.63 50.29
N HIS A 246 5.67 -3.47 50.72
CA HIS A 246 7.07 -3.15 50.96
C HIS A 246 7.31 -2.94 52.46
N SER A 247 7.10 -4.00 53.24
CA SER A 247 7.38 -4.02 54.69
C SER A 247 8.47 -5.05 55.03
N LYS A 248 9.19 -4.80 56.14
CA LYS A 248 10.12 -5.78 56.74
C LYS A 248 9.39 -6.77 57.66
N ASP A 249 8.23 -6.36 58.15
CA ASP A 249 7.39 -7.13 59.05
C ASP A 249 6.30 -7.87 58.26
N ALA A 250 5.69 -8.86 58.91
CA ALA A 250 4.60 -9.60 58.30
C ALA A 250 3.32 -8.76 58.33
N VAL A 251 2.88 -8.32 57.15
CA VAL A 251 1.72 -7.44 56.96
C VAL A 251 0.67 -8.11 56.06
N HIS A 252 -0.58 -7.64 56.11
CA HIS A 252 -1.71 -8.25 55.43
C HIS A 252 -2.54 -7.24 54.63
N PRO A 253 -1.97 -6.55 53.62
CA PRO A 253 -2.72 -5.59 52.82
C PRO A 253 -3.85 -6.30 52.05
N GLN A 254 -5.05 -5.74 52.13
CA GLN A 254 -6.22 -6.17 51.36
C GLN A 254 -6.90 -4.98 50.70
N VAL A 255 -7.38 -5.18 49.49
CA VAL A 255 -8.20 -4.20 48.78
C VAL A 255 -9.63 -4.36 49.26
N THR A 256 -10.16 -3.35 49.94
CA THR A 256 -11.51 -3.39 50.55
C THR A 256 -12.55 -2.65 49.72
N GLU A 257 -12.14 -1.64 48.95
CA GLU A 257 -12.97 -0.98 47.94
C GLU A 257 -12.24 -0.90 46.60
N ARG A 258 -13.00 -1.00 45.51
CA ARG A 258 -12.51 -0.81 44.13
C ARG A 258 -13.60 -0.19 43.26
N SER A 259 -13.26 0.89 42.59
CA SER A 259 -14.02 1.52 41.51
C SER A 259 -13.05 2.08 40.48
N ALA A 260 -13.56 2.53 39.32
CA ALA A 260 -12.72 3.16 38.30
C ALA A 260 -12.15 4.52 38.74
N GLU A 261 -12.67 5.09 39.84
CA GLU A 261 -12.23 6.36 40.42
C GLU A 261 -11.21 6.16 41.54
N ARG A 262 -11.35 5.10 42.35
CA ARG A 262 -10.48 4.88 43.52
C ARG A 262 -10.38 3.42 43.95
N ILE A 263 -9.33 3.13 44.71
CA ILE A 263 -9.22 1.90 45.49
C ILE A 263 -8.94 2.24 46.96
N VAL A 264 -9.38 1.38 47.87
CA VAL A 264 -9.04 1.46 49.30
C VAL A 264 -8.28 0.21 49.68
N ILE A 265 -7.13 0.39 50.34
CA ILE A 265 -6.24 -0.69 50.79
C ILE A 265 -6.12 -0.58 52.30
N GLU A 266 -6.40 -1.67 53.01
CA GLU A 266 -6.33 -1.76 54.47
C GLU A 266 -5.42 -2.93 54.88
N ASP A 267 -4.68 -2.76 55.96
CA ASP A 267 -4.01 -3.88 56.63
C ASP A 267 -4.99 -4.62 57.54
N MET A 268 -5.15 -5.91 57.27
CA MET A 268 -6.00 -6.81 58.06
C MET A 268 -5.24 -7.50 59.21
N GLY A 269 -4.02 -7.04 59.50
CA GLY A 269 -3.23 -7.44 60.66
C GLY A 269 -3.88 -7.07 62.00
N SER A 270 -3.32 -7.58 63.09
CA SER A 270 -3.80 -7.26 64.45
C SER A 270 -3.51 -5.82 64.86
N ASP A 271 -2.50 -5.22 64.24
CA ASP A 271 -1.99 -3.90 64.55
C ASP A 271 -1.99 -3.07 63.27
N ALA A 272 -2.29 -1.78 63.41
CA ALA A 272 -2.23 -0.83 62.30
C ALA A 272 -0.76 -0.50 62.01
N ASP A 273 -0.24 -0.96 60.87
CA ASP A 273 1.13 -0.73 60.45
C ASP A 273 1.20 0.32 59.31
N ASP A 274 2.27 1.11 59.33
CA ASP A 274 2.60 2.08 58.29
C ASP A 274 3.65 1.49 57.34
N TYR A 275 3.31 1.33 56.07
CA TYR A 275 4.23 0.84 55.04
C TYR A 275 3.77 1.22 53.64
N GLU A 276 4.69 1.13 52.69
CA GLU A 276 4.39 1.37 51.28
C GLU A 276 3.88 0.08 50.61
N VAL A 277 2.94 0.23 49.67
CA VAL A 277 2.50 -0.82 48.77
C VAL A 277 2.67 -0.37 47.33
N SER A 278 3.07 -1.29 46.45
CA SER A 278 2.85 -1.13 45.01
C SER A 278 1.52 -1.75 44.61
N TYR A 279 0.82 -1.10 43.68
CA TYR A 279 -0.46 -1.58 43.18
C TYR A 279 -0.49 -1.61 41.64
N THR A 280 -1.31 -2.50 41.11
CA THR A 280 -1.73 -2.51 39.70
C THR A 280 -3.23 -2.74 39.65
N VAL A 281 -3.95 -1.82 39.02
CA VAL A 281 -5.39 -1.91 38.77
C VAL A 281 -5.58 -2.19 37.29
N THR A 282 -6.29 -3.25 36.96
CA THR A 282 -6.72 -3.55 35.60
C THR A 282 -8.23 -3.63 35.51
N GLY A 283 -8.80 -3.01 34.48
CA GLY A 283 -10.23 -3.08 34.16
C GLY A 283 -10.46 -3.61 32.76
N THR A 284 -11.72 -3.90 32.44
CA THR A 284 -12.15 -4.14 31.06
C THR A 284 -12.37 -2.79 30.39
N ARG A 285 -11.93 -2.62 29.14
CA ARG A 285 -12.16 -1.38 28.40
C ARG A 285 -13.65 -1.21 28.11
N ASP A 286 -14.18 -0.02 28.38
CA ASP A 286 -15.58 0.33 28.14
C ASP A 286 -15.97 0.10 26.67
N GLY A 287 -17.12 -0.55 26.47
CA GLY A 287 -17.65 -0.93 25.15
C GLY A 287 -17.01 -2.16 24.52
N HIS A 288 -16.23 -2.92 25.28
CA HIS A 288 -15.56 -4.15 24.82
C HIS A 288 -15.72 -5.34 25.78
N GLU A 289 -16.73 -5.31 26.63
CA GLU A 289 -17.08 -6.33 27.61
C GLU A 289 -17.35 -7.68 26.94
N ASP A 290 -18.13 -7.65 25.84
CA ASP A 290 -18.57 -8.83 25.11
C ASP A 290 -17.65 -9.21 23.94
N LYS A 291 -16.38 -8.78 23.96
CA LYS A 291 -15.47 -9.04 22.84
C LYS A 291 -15.24 -10.54 22.64
N GLU A 292 -15.63 -11.05 21.47
CA GLU A 292 -15.38 -12.43 21.07
C GLU A 292 -13.91 -12.66 20.68
N VAL A 293 -13.21 -13.50 21.46
CA VAL A 293 -11.79 -13.81 21.28
C VAL A 293 -11.58 -15.00 20.36
N ILE A 294 -12.46 -15.98 20.44
CA ILE A 294 -12.41 -17.20 19.64
C ILE A 294 -13.45 -17.06 18.54
N ARG A 295 -12.99 -16.96 17.30
CA ARG A 295 -13.85 -16.85 16.11
C ARG A 295 -13.58 -18.02 15.18
N ASP A 296 -14.61 -18.47 14.46
CA ASP A 296 -14.44 -19.51 13.45
C ASP A 296 -13.50 -19.04 12.34
N ALA A 297 -12.57 -19.90 11.92
CA ALA A 297 -11.64 -19.57 10.84
C ALA A 297 -12.38 -19.27 9.52
N SER A 298 -13.52 -19.93 9.28
CA SER A 298 -14.37 -19.69 8.11
C SER A 298 -15.07 -18.33 8.13
N ALA A 299 -15.08 -17.60 9.26
CA ALA A 299 -15.61 -16.24 9.32
C ALA A 299 -14.59 -15.19 8.82
N ARG A 300 -13.30 -15.54 8.70
CA ARG A 300 -12.28 -14.69 8.06
C ARG A 300 -12.38 -14.74 6.54
N ASP A 301 -12.65 -15.92 6.01
CA ASP A 301 -12.86 -16.15 4.59
C ASP A 301 -14.35 -16.04 4.28
N GLY A 302 -14.87 -14.82 4.19
CA GLY A 302 -16.03 -14.58 3.30
C GLY A 302 -15.74 -15.31 1.97
N PRO A 303 -16.72 -16.02 1.40
CA PRO A 303 -16.50 -17.25 0.63
C PRO A 303 -15.28 -17.14 -0.28
N ALA A 304 -14.21 -17.85 0.10
CA ALA A 304 -13.09 -18.11 -0.78
C ALA A 304 -13.61 -19.01 -1.91
N ASP A 305 -14.17 -18.39 -2.95
CA ASP A 305 -14.57 -19.12 -4.14
C ASP A 305 -13.28 -19.61 -4.80
N SER A 306 -13.12 -20.93 -4.76
CA SER A 306 -12.08 -21.65 -5.47
C SER A 306 -12.07 -21.24 -6.94
N MET A 307 -11.00 -20.58 -7.39
CA MET A 307 -10.63 -20.49 -8.81
C MET A 307 -9.55 -21.52 -9.14
#